data_AF-A0AAD6EI91-F1
#
_entry.id   AF-A0AAD6EI91-F1
#
_cell.length_a   1.000
_cell.length_b   1.000
_cell.length_c   1.000
_cell.angle_alpha   90.00
_cell.angle_beta   90.00
_cell.angle_gamma   90.00
#
_symmetry.space_group_name_H-M   'P 1'
#
loop_
_entity.id
_entity.type
_entity.pdbx_description
1 polymer ?
#
loop_
_entity_poly.entity_id
_entity_poly.type
_entity_poly.pdbx_seq_one_letter_code
_entity_poly.pdbx_strand_id
1 'polypeptide(L)'
;MVTGIEAAGLALAILPLFVNQIDAYVRGIEKIKGLRRYRREFKGYAINLRTQHAILLNTLEQALEGVVNDEDQVSELICDPQGDGWKDPDLQKRLRSKLDRNYEVFMGNMAGLSELLEQLSHKLDIGATDTKTTPVTEAWNIWKFRKILSKAVYDDLLVKIDGTNTILKTLVDYSFHLEDTKKKRQGWGYLLKRYQKARKHAEGLFKAIIGGRYWGCQCKNHHCVHLQLQINSLRSTEEYPDSDVDAISQFRMIFSNTKEADLTCLWTWTEVVFEPWQVEEIVTLASLSLHDDPKSYHQKKPRVQFDMPPAEEARSSEKRREALSAPPIQDFCSSLCIAESEIERRKSIGSISNDLDASVKYTMHAVKILPKSIPQKPLRKVLSHISRRDRLHIATALACGMIQFGGNWLKSWWDISDVYLAATSDDGDNVLLDNLYLSWPLSATSAIPGPRNDTKYSDPGENRLLPLGLALVELSLGKPLQILLDLEDGDQDTLLSRFNTASWLVKMVYMESGTNYADVVNSCLTWSGLCREKRFEERVFDTIVSPLLKDLSNFEGQA
;
A
#
# COMPACT_ATOMS: atom_id res chain seq x y z
N MET A 1 -5.42 -8.51 42.73
CA MET A 1 -5.73 -8.53 41.29
C MET A 1 -4.40 -8.66 40.59
N VAL A 2 -4.21 -9.77 39.87
CA VAL A 2 -3.01 -10.02 39.07
C VAL A 2 -2.95 -8.91 38.01
N THR A 3 -1.85 -8.18 37.92
CA THR A 3 -1.69 -7.16 36.88
C THR A 3 -1.58 -7.86 35.52
N GLY A 4 -2.08 -7.25 34.44
CA GLY A 4 -2.40 -7.99 33.21
C GLY A 4 -1.30 -8.94 32.70
N ILE A 5 -0.02 -8.56 32.75
CA ILE A 5 1.09 -9.38 32.20
C ILE A 5 1.45 -10.54 33.15
N GLU A 6 1.29 -10.36 34.46
CA GLU A 6 1.46 -11.44 35.44
C GLU A 6 0.43 -12.57 35.21
N ALA A 7 -0.70 -12.27 34.57
CA ALA A 7 -1.71 -13.29 34.23
C ALA A 7 -1.20 -14.28 33.17
N ALA A 8 -0.28 -13.86 32.29
CA ALA A 8 0.34 -14.76 31.31
C ALA A 8 1.25 -15.79 31.99
N GLY A 9 2.10 -15.33 32.90
CA GLY A 9 2.94 -16.20 33.72
C GLY A 9 2.12 -17.17 34.59
N LEU A 10 1.05 -16.68 35.22
CA LEU A 10 0.17 -17.51 36.02
C LEU A 10 -0.56 -18.59 35.19
N ALA A 11 -1.08 -18.22 34.01
CA ALA A 11 -1.72 -19.17 33.10
C ALA A 11 -0.74 -20.27 32.62
N LEU A 12 0.51 -19.90 32.31
CA LEU A 12 1.58 -20.83 31.95
C LEU A 12 1.99 -21.75 33.10
N ALA A 13 1.96 -21.28 34.35
CA ALA A 13 2.28 -22.11 35.52
C ALA A 13 1.18 -23.16 35.81
N ILE A 14 -0.09 -22.79 35.66
CA ILE A 14 -1.21 -23.62 36.09
C ILE A 14 -1.55 -24.74 35.08
N LEU A 15 -1.48 -24.47 33.78
CA LEU A 15 -1.87 -25.43 32.72
C LEU A 15 -1.09 -26.76 32.75
N PRO A 16 0.25 -26.78 32.89
CA PRO A 16 1.03 -28.02 32.98
C PRO A 16 0.66 -28.88 34.19
N LEU A 17 0.31 -28.26 35.31
CA LEU A 17 -0.11 -28.97 36.52
C LEU A 17 -1.41 -29.74 36.29
N PHE A 18 -2.38 -29.15 35.56
CA PHE A 18 -3.61 -29.85 35.17
C PHE A 18 -3.35 -31.04 34.28
N VAL A 19 -2.49 -30.87 33.27
CA VAL A 19 -2.14 -31.95 32.33
C VAL A 19 -1.54 -33.13 33.11
N ASN A 20 -0.58 -32.87 33.99
CA ASN A 20 0.08 -33.88 34.81
C ASN A 20 -0.90 -34.60 35.75
N GLN A 21 -1.81 -33.85 36.38
CA GLN A 21 -2.81 -34.41 37.28
C GLN A 21 -3.80 -35.31 36.53
N ILE A 22 -4.35 -34.85 35.40
CA ILE A 22 -5.29 -35.64 34.59
C ILE A 22 -4.60 -36.89 34.04
N ASP A 23 -3.34 -36.82 33.61
CA ASP A 23 -2.57 -38.00 33.19
C ASP A 23 -2.40 -39.03 34.32
N ALA A 24 -2.17 -38.57 35.55
CA ALA A 24 -2.10 -39.45 36.72
C ALA A 24 -3.44 -40.19 36.94
N TYR A 25 -4.58 -39.50 36.76
CA TYR A 25 -5.90 -40.12 36.80
C TYR A 25 -6.13 -41.11 35.66
N VAL A 26 -5.74 -40.78 34.42
CA VAL A 26 -5.84 -41.69 33.27
C VAL A 26 -5.05 -42.98 33.52
N ARG A 27 -3.83 -42.88 34.08
CA ARG A 27 -2.99 -44.03 34.46
C ARG A 27 -3.59 -44.84 35.62
N GLY A 28 -4.20 -44.20 36.62
CA GLY A 28 -4.89 -44.87 37.72
C GLY A 28 -6.12 -45.65 37.26
N ILE A 29 -6.92 -45.05 36.38
CA ILE A 29 -8.14 -45.67 35.82
C ILE A 29 -7.81 -46.85 34.89
N GLU A 30 -6.66 -46.83 34.21
CA GLU A 30 -6.21 -47.95 33.36
C GLU A 30 -6.10 -49.28 34.12
N LYS A 31 -5.82 -49.23 35.43
CA LYS A 31 -5.73 -50.42 36.29
C LYS A 31 -7.10 -51.00 36.69
N ILE A 32 -8.21 -50.32 36.38
CA ILE A 32 -9.57 -50.68 36.84
C ILE A 32 -10.49 -50.97 35.63
N LYS A 33 -10.79 -52.25 35.37
CA LYS A 33 -11.56 -52.70 34.19
C LYS A 33 -12.96 -52.07 34.05
N GLY A 34 -13.64 -51.75 35.17
CA GLY A 34 -14.99 -51.18 35.19
C GLY A 34 -15.12 -49.71 34.77
N LEU A 35 -14.00 -48.99 34.60
CA LEU A 35 -13.98 -47.55 34.35
C LEU A 35 -13.45 -47.15 32.96
N ARG A 36 -13.40 -48.09 32.02
CA ARG A 36 -12.86 -47.90 30.66
C ARG A 36 -13.51 -46.75 29.88
N ARG A 37 -14.80 -46.49 30.08
CA ARG A 37 -15.52 -45.36 29.46
C ARG A 37 -14.96 -44.01 29.92
N TYR A 38 -14.73 -43.86 31.23
CA TYR A 38 -14.18 -42.63 31.82
C TYR A 38 -12.74 -42.41 31.36
N ARG A 39 -11.95 -43.48 31.19
CA ARG A 39 -10.60 -43.37 30.62
C ARG A 39 -10.58 -42.61 29.29
N ARG A 40 -11.57 -42.85 28.42
CA ARG A 40 -11.65 -42.18 27.11
C ARG A 40 -11.96 -40.69 27.26
N GLU A 41 -12.88 -40.35 28.16
CA GLU A 41 -13.27 -38.95 28.44
C GLU A 41 -12.09 -38.18 29.06
N PHE A 42 -11.46 -38.72 30.11
CA PHE A 42 -10.27 -38.12 30.73
C PHE A 42 -9.09 -38.00 29.77
N LYS A 43 -8.89 -38.96 28.88
CA LYS A 43 -7.86 -38.88 27.83
C LYS A 43 -8.16 -37.74 26.84
N GLY A 44 -9.42 -37.54 26.46
CA GLY A 44 -9.84 -36.42 25.62
C GLY A 44 -9.57 -35.07 26.30
N TYR A 45 -9.88 -34.97 27.59
CA TYR A 45 -9.59 -33.79 28.41
C TYR A 45 -8.09 -33.47 28.51
N ALA A 46 -7.25 -34.48 28.73
CA ALA A 46 -5.80 -34.30 28.73
C ALA A 46 -5.27 -33.81 27.38
N ILE A 47 -5.77 -34.34 26.27
CA ILE A 47 -5.37 -33.92 24.93
C ILE A 47 -5.77 -32.47 24.68
N ASN A 48 -7.01 -32.09 24.96
CA ASN A 48 -7.48 -30.73 24.75
C ASN A 48 -6.67 -29.71 25.56
N LEU A 49 -6.41 -29.98 26.84
CA LEU A 49 -5.58 -29.07 27.65
C LEU A 49 -4.14 -28.97 27.16
N ARG A 50 -3.53 -30.08 26.71
CA ARG A 50 -2.20 -30.02 26.06
C ARG A 50 -2.22 -29.15 24.82
N THR A 51 -3.25 -29.26 23.99
CA THR A 51 -3.43 -28.40 22.82
C THR A 51 -3.55 -26.93 23.23
N GLN A 52 -4.37 -26.62 24.24
CA GLN A 52 -4.54 -25.26 24.74
C GLN A 52 -3.24 -24.68 25.32
N HIS A 53 -2.46 -25.50 26.02
CA HIS A 53 -1.14 -25.10 26.51
C HIS A 53 -0.18 -24.79 25.36
N ALA A 54 -0.12 -25.65 24.33
CA ALA A 54 0.72 -25.41 23.17
C ALA A 54 0.31 -24.15 22.38
N ILE A 55 -0.99 -23.91 22.22
CA ILE A 55 -1.50 -22.69 21.55
C ILE A 55 -1.10 -21.44 22.35
N LEU A 56 -1.28 -21.46 23.67
CA LEU A 56 -0.93 -20.32 24.53
C LEU A 56 0.58 -20.04 24.47
N LEU A 57 1.42 -21.07 24.54
CA LEU A 57 2.87 -20.95 24.48
C LEU A 57 3.32 -20.31 23.15
N ASN A 58 2.87 -20.84 22.02
CA ASN A 58 3.18 -20.27 20.70
C ASN A 58 2.66 -18.83 20.56
N THR A 59 1.47 -18.53 21.10
CA THR A 59 0.88 -17.19 21.06
C THR A 59 1.73 -16.20 21.86
N LEU A 60 2.26 -16.61 23.02
CA LEU A 60 3.12 -15.78 23.85
C LEU A 60 4.52 -15.60 23.23
N GLU A 61 5.10 -16.64 22.64
CA GLU A 61 6.35 -16.54 21.86
C GLU A 61 6.21 -15.48 20.76
N GLN A 62 5.17 -15.57 19.94
CA GLN A 62 4.89 -14.60 18.89
C GLN A 62 4.62 -13.19 19.43
N ALA A 63 3.96 -13.07 20.58
CA ALA A 63 3.72 -11.78 21.21
C ALA A 63 5.03 -11.13 21.71
N LEU A 64 5.94 -11.93 22.28
CA LEU A 64 7.22 -11.48 22.84
C LEU A 64 8.33 -11.30 21.81
N GLU A 65 8.23 -11.93 20.63
CA GLU A 65 9.18 -11.81 19.54
C GLU A 65 9.41 -10.33 19.14
N GLY A 66 10.66 -9.84 19.17
CA GLY A 66 10.97 -8.44 18.86
C GLY A 66 10.53 -7.40 19.89
N VAL A 67 9.90 -7.80 20.99
CA VAL A 67 9.72 -6.99 22.21
C VAL A 67 10.95 -7.12 23.11
N VAL A 68 11.46 -8.35 23.18
CA VAL A 68 12.65 -8.75 23.91
C VAL A 68 13.83 -8.84 22.93
N ASN A 69 15.03 -8.47 23.38
CA ASN A 69 16.19 -8.29 22.51
C ASN A 69 16.88 -9.61 22.10
N ASP A 70 16.60 -10.71 22.80
CA ASP A 70 17.26 -12.01 22.66
C ASP A 70 16.24 -13.16 22.76
N GLU A 71 16.38 -14.20 21.94
CA GLU A 71 15.55 -15.41 22.01
C GLU A 71 15.74 -16.17 23.34
N ASP A 72 16.93 -16.04 23.93
CA ASP A 72 17.26 -16.62 25.23
C ASP A 72 16.40 -16.01 26.36
N GLN A 73 16.09 -14.72 26.29
CA GLN A 73 15.24 -14.03 27.27
C GLN A 73 13.75 -14.36 27.10
N VAL A 74 13.29 -14.62 25.86
CA VAL A 74 11.92 -15.11 25.62
C VAL A 74 11.76 -16.51 26.24
N SER A 75 12.76 -17.36 26.03
CA SER A 75 12.82 -18.70 26.63
C SER A 75 12.87 -18.63 28.15
N GLU A 76 13.63 -17.69 28.74
CA GLU A 76 13.70 -17.47 30.19
C GLU A 76 12.33 -17.07 30.78
N LEU A 77 11.61 -16.14 30.14
CA LEU A 77 10.26 -15.74 30.57
C LEU A 77 9.26 -16.91 30.50
N ILE A 78 9.32 -17.74 29.46
CA ILE A 78 8.42 -18.88 29.30
C ILE A 78 8.77 -20.01 30.28
N CYS A 79 10.06 -20.22 30.56
CA CYS A 79 10.54 -21.25 31.48
C CYS A 79 10.42 -20.87 32.96
N ASP A 80 10.34 -19.57 33.29
CA ASP A 80 10.04 -19.07 34.63
C ASP A 80 8.76 -18.21 34.68
N PRO A 81 7.57 -18.83 34.66
CA PRO A 81 6.30 -18.12 34.64
C PRO A 81 5.96 -17.35 35.92
N GLN A 82 6.69 -17.58 37.02
CA GLN A 82 6.53 -16.85 38.28
C GLN A 82 7.66 -15.85 38.54
N GLY A 83 8.62 -15.74 37.61
CA GLY A 83 9.77 -14.86 37.71
C GLY A 83 9.40 -13.37 37.65
N ASP A 84 10.28 -12.55 38.19
CA ASP A 84 10.11 -11.08 38.21
C ASP A 84 10.18 -10.45 36.80
N GLY A 85 10.63 -11.21 35.78
CA GLY A 85 10.63 -10.77 34.38
C GLY A 85 9.24 -10.42 33.85
N TRP A 86 8.18 -11.10 34.32
CA TRP A 86 6.79 -10.76 33.96
C TRP A 86 6.29 -9.46 34.62
N LYS A 87 7.02 -8.94 35.62
CA LYS A 87 6.70 -7.70 36.33
C LYS A 87 7.49 -6.49 35.80
N ASP A 88 8.37 -6.70 34.82
CA ASP A 88 9.22 -5.63 34.29
C ASP A 88 8.39 -4.55 33.57
N PRO A 89 8.41 -3.28 34.04
CA PRO A 89 7.68 -2.18 33.40
C PRO A 89 8.16 -1.89 31.96
N ASP A 90 9.42 -2.17 31.64
CA ASP A 90 9.95 -1.94 30.29
C ASP A 90 9.39 -2.97 29.31
N LEU A 91 9.30 -4.24 29.70
CA LEU A 91 8.59 -5.28 28.95
C LEU A 91 7.13 -4.87 28.67
N GLN A 92 6.41 -4.36 29.68
CA GLN A 92 5.01 -3.92 29.50
C GLN A 92 4.89 -2.78 28.49
N LYS A 93 5.79 -1.80 28.56
CA LYS A 93 5.80 -0.65 27.66
C LYS A 93 6.05 -1.07 26.21
N ARG A 94 6.98 -2.00 25.98
CA ARG A 94 7.28 -2.51 24.64
C ARG A 94 6.15 -3.38 24.09
N LEU A 95 5.56 -4.25 24.91
CA LEU A 95 4.41 -5.08 24.53
C LEU A 95 3.20 -4.19 24.16
N ARG A 96 2.97 -3.11 24.92
CA ARG A 96 1.94 -2.10 24.61
C ARG A 96 2.21 -1.38 23.30
N SER A 97 3.46 -1.06 22.99
CA SER A 97 3.84 -0.47 21.71
C SER A 97 3.58 -1.43 20.54
N LYS A 98 3.86 -2.73 20.71
CA LYS A 98 3.72 -3.76 19.68
C LYS A 98 2.26 -4.08 19.38
N LEU A 99 1.48 -4.38 20.43
CA LEU A 99 0.06 -4.74 20.30
C LEU A 99 -0.84 -3.53 20.02
N ASP A 100 -0.35 -2.31 20.28
CA ASP A 100 -1.04 -1.03 20.01
C ASP A 100 -2.49 -1.06 20.52
N ARG A 101 -3.48 -0.82 19.63
CA ARG A 101 -4.92 -0.83 19.96
C ARG A 101 -5.44 -2.17 20.50
N ASN A 102 -4.74 -3.27 20.26
CA ASN A 102 -5.14 -4.61 20.73
C ASN A 102 -4.63 -4.91 22.14
N TYR A 103 -3.72 -4.10 22.70
CA TYR A 103 -3.08 -4.37 23.99
C TYR A 103 -4.10 -4.58 25.11
N GLU A 104 -4.99 -3.63 25.36
CA GLU A 104 -5.94 -3.70 26.47
C GLU A 104 -6.88 -4.92 26.36
N VAL A 105 -7.31 -5.24 25.14
CA VAL A 105 -8.18 -6.40 24.88
C VAL A 105 -7.41 -7.70 25.08
N PHE A 106 -6.16 -7.77 24.63
CA PHE A 106 -5.27 -8.91 24.85
C PHE A 106 -5.05 -9.14 26.35
N MET A 107 -4.72 -8.09 27.10
CA MET A 107 -4.50 -8.18 28.54
C MET A 107 -5.77 -8.60 29.30
N GLY A 108 -6.93 -8.08 28.92
CA GLY A 108 -8.22 -8.46 29.51
C GLY A 108 -8.56 -9.93 29.28
N ASN A 109 -8.31 -10.45 28.07
CA ASN A 109 -8.51 -11.87 27.77
C ASN A 109 -7.50 -12.77 28.49
N MET A 110 -6.25 -12.32 28.66
CA MET A 110 -5.24 -13.05 29.41
C MET A 110 -5.60 -13.16 30.90
N ALA A 111 -6.08 -12.07 31.50
CA ALA A 111 -6.59 -12.07 32.87
C ALA A 111 -7.81 -13.00 33.02
N GLY A 112 -8.75 -12.96 32.07
CA GLY A 112 -9.90 -13.86 32.05
C GLY A 112 -9.50 -15.34 31.91
N LEU A 113 -8.51 -15.65 31.08
CA LEU A 113 -7.95 -17.00 30.96
C LEU A 113 -7.34 -17.48 32.29
N SER A 114 -6.55 -16.64 32.94
CA SER A 114 -5.96 -16.95 34.25
C SER A 114 -7.04 -17.23 35.29
N GLU A 115 -8.10 -16.42 35.35
CA GLU A 115 -9.21 -16.62 36.28
C GLU A 115 -9.94 -17.96 36.01
N LEU A 116 -10.17 -18.32 34.74
CA LEU A 116 -10.76 -19.61 34.38
C LEU A 116 -9.88 -20.79 34.82
N LEU A 117 -8.55 -20.65 34.71
CA LEU A 117 -7.59 -21.67 35.13
C LEU A 117 -7.50 -21.77 36.67
N GLU A 118 -7.55 -20.65 37.39
CA GLU A 118 -7.64 -20.64 38.86
C GLU A 118 -8.95 -21.27 39.36
N GLN A 119 -10.08 -20.96 38.73
CA GLN A 119 -11.36 -21.60 39.04
C GLN A 119 -11.33 -23.11 38.82
N LEU A 120 -10.64 -23.57 37.77
CA LEU A 120 -10.40 -24.98 37.52
C LEU A 120 -9.50 -25.58 38.61
N SER A 121 -8.54 -24.81 39.12
CA SER A 121 -7.54 -25.25 40.11
C SER A 121 -8.18 -25.47 41.47
N HIS A 122 -8.94 -24.48 41.93
CA HIS A 122 -9.68 -24.56 43.17
C HIS A 122 -10.73 -25.67 43.18
N LYS A 123 -11.38 -25.92 42.04
CA LYS A 123 -12.34 -27.04 41.93
C LYS A 123 -11.63 -28.39 42.05
N LEU A 124 -10.41 -28.51 41.53
CA LEU A 124 -9.66 -29.77 41.45
C LEU A 124 -8.65 -29.98 42.59
N ASP A 125 -8.56 -29.04 43.53
CA ASP A 125 -7.64 -29.05 44.68
C ASP A 125 -6.16 -29.16 44.27
N ILE A 126 -5.80 -28.50 43.17
CA ILE A 126 -4.43 -28.53 42.63
C ILE A 126 -3.61 -27.44 43.33
N GLY A 127 -2.75 -27.85 44.26
CA GLY A 127 -1.86 -26.96 45.02
C GLY A 127 -1.87 -27.17 46.54
N ALA A 128 -2.80 -27.95 47.09
CA ALA A 128 -2.86 -28.25 48.52
C ALA A 128 -2.08 -29.50 48.94
N THR A 129 -1.60 -30.30 48.00
CA THR A 129 -0.82 -31.50 48.30
C THR A 129 0.67 -31.22 48.19
N ASP A 130 1.28 -31.08 49.36
CA ASP A 130 2.68 -31.44 49.59
C ASP A 130 3.03 -32.67 48.75
N THR A 131 4.18 -32.60 48.08
CA THR A 131 4.80 -33.62 47.23
C THR A 131 5.07 -34.93 47.99
N LYS A 132 4.01 -35.63 48.35
CA LYS A 132 4.02 -37.02 48.78
C LYS A 132 3.07 -37.77 47.86
N THR A 133 3.69 -38.61 47.06
CA THR A 133 3.16 -39.65 46.20
C THR A 133 2.11 -40.51 46.94
N THR A 134 0.90 -40.01 47.15
CA THR A 134 -0.24 -40.87 47.47
C THR A 134 -0.72 -41.45 46.15
N PRO A 135 -0.58 -42.77 45.92
CA PRO A 135 -1.02 -43.37 44.68
C PRO A 135 -2.53 -43.17 44.56
N VAL A 136 -2.98 -42.70 43.40
CA VAL A 136 -4.40 -42.62 43.02
C VAL A 136 -4.92 -44.06 42.86
N THR A 137 -5.09 -44.76 43.98
CA THR A 137 -5.55 -46.16 44.03
C THR A 137 -6.90 -46.32 44.73
N GLU A 138 -7.41 -45.27 45.37
CA GLU A 138 -8.75 -45.31 45.96
C GLU A 138 -9.81 -44.93 44.94
N ALA A 139 -10.70 -45.88 44.64
CA ALA A 139 -11.90 -45.63 43.83
C ALA A 139 -12.74 -44.45 44.36
N TRP A 140 -12.63 -44.14 45.65
CA TRP A 140 -13.21 -42.98 46.32
C TRP A 140 -12.66 -41.64 45.80
N ASN A 141 -11.34 -41.53 45.56
CA ASN A 141 -10.73 -40.34 44.99
C ASN A 141 -11.11 -40.18 43.52
N ILE A 142 -11.26 -41.30 42.77
CA ILE A 142 -11.78 -41.27 41.39
C ILE A 142 -13.25 -40.85 41.35
N TRP A 143 -14.08 -41.28 42.31
CA TRP A 143 -15.49 -40.89 42.42
C TRP A 143 -15.68 -39.44 42.88
N LYS A 144 -14.87 -38.96 43.83
CA LYS A 144 -14.80 -37.54 44.21
C LYS A 144 -14.36 -36.69 43.02
N PHE A 145 -13.28 -37.09 42.35
CA PHE A 145 -12.77 -36.41 41.15
C PHE A 145 -13.84 -36.39 40.05
N ARG A 146 -14.60 -37.47 39.84
CA ARG A 146 -15.76 -37.51 38.92
C ARG A 146 -16.91 -36.58 39.35
N LYS A 147 -17.22 -36.49 40.65
CA LYS A 147 -18.29 -35.61 41.16
C LYS A 147 -17.91 -34.13 41.00
N ILE A 148 -16.63 -33.83 41.14
CA ILE A 148 -16.02 -32.51 40.91
C ILE A 148 -15.96 -32.19 39.39
N LEU A 149 -15.58 -33.17 38.57
CA LEU A 149 -15.54 -33.12 37.10
C LEU A 149 -16.83 -33.63 36.49
N SER A 150 -17.95 -33.00 36.86
CA SER A 150 -19.18 -33.22 36.10
C SER A 150 -18.94 -32.80 34.64
N LYS A 151 -19.26 -33.71 33.71
CA LYS A 151 -19.00 -33.55 32.27
C LYS A 151 -19.39 -32.16 31.73
N ALA A 152 -20.55 -31.65 32.14
CA ALA A 152 -21.05 -30.35 31.70
C ALA A 152 -20.19 -29.15 32.17
N VAL A 153 -19.64 -29.19 33.39
CA VAL A 153 -18.84 -28.08 33.95
C VAL A 153 -17.46 -28.03 33.31
N TYR A 154 -16.87 -29.20 33.03
CA TYR A 154 -15.55 -29.26 32.40
C TYR A 154 -15.62 -28.98 30.89
N ASP A 155 -16.66 -29.49 30.22
CA ASP A 155 -16.90 -29.17 28.81
C ASP A 155 -17.13 -27.65 28.63
N ASP A 156 -17.90 -26.99 29.51
CA ASP A 156 -18.09 -25.52 29.49
C ASP A 156 -16.79 -24.74 29.74
N LEU A 157 -16.00 -25.13 30.76
CA LEU A 157 -14.73 -24.47 31.07
C LEU A 157 -13.69 -24.67 29.95
N LEU A 158 -13.59 -25.86 29.37
CA LEU A 158 -12.70 -26.10 28.23
C LEU A 158 -13.10 -25.29 27.00
N VAL A 159 -14.40 -25.18 26.70
CA VAL A 159 -14.90 -24.35 25.60
C VAL A 159 -14.54 -22.88 25.82
N LYS A 160 -14.65 -22.38 27.07
CA LYS A 160 -14.25 -21.01 27.41
C LYS A 160 -12.75 -20.78 27.30
N ILE A 161 -11.92 -21.74 27.75
CA ILE A 161 -10.46 -21.69 27.60
C ILE A 161 -10.08 -21.69 26.11
N ASP A 162 -10.66 -22.58 25.31
CA ASP A 162 -10.45 -22.66 23.87
C ASP A 162 -10.85 -21.36 23.14
N GLY A 163 -12.03 -20.82 23.46
CA GLY A 163 -12.49 -19.55 22.91
C GLY A 163 -11.54 -18.39 23.26
N THR A 164 -11.10 -18.32 24.52
CA THR A 164 -10.21 -17.24 24.99
C THR A 164 -8.83 -17.33 24.34
N ASN A 165 -8.23 -18.52 24.26
CA ASN A 165 -6.95 -18.75 23.56
C ASN A 165 -7.05 -18.47 22.07
N THR A 166 -8.16 -18.82 21.43
CA THR A 166 -8.40 -18.50 20.01
C THR A 166 -8.46 -17.00 19.77
N ILE A 167 -9.13 -16.25 20.67
CA ILE A 167 -9.15 -14.78 20.63
C ILE A 167 -7.75 -14.21 20.82
N LEU A 168 -7.01 -14.66 21.83
CA LEU A 168 -5.63 -14.22 22.09
C LEU A 168 -4.73 -14.43 20.88
N LYS A 169 -4.75 -15.63 20.29
CA LYS A 169 -4.02 -15.95 19.06
C LYS A 169 -4.38 -15.01 17.92
N THR A 170 -5.68 -14.82 17.68
CA THR A 170 -6.17 -13.95 16.60
C THR A 170 -5.67 -12.51 16.76
N LEU A 171 -5.69 -11.97 17.99
CA LEU A 171 -5.21 -10.62 18.27
C LEU A 171 -3.71 -10.45 18.00
N VAL A 172 -2.90 -11.47 18.33
CA VAL A 172 -1.45 -11.50 18.08
C VAL A 172 -1.17 -11.66 16.58
N ASP A 173 -1.82 -12.60 15.90
CA ASP A 173 -1.68 -12.82 14.45
C ASP A 173 -1.97 -11.52 13.66
N TYR A 174 -3.05 -10.81 14.00
CA TYR A 174 -3.36 -9.51 13.38
C TYR A 174 -2.28 -8.46 13.64
N SER A 175 -1.72 -8.40 14.85
CA SER A 175 -0.65 -7.44 15.17
C SER A 175 0.64 -7.75 14.40
N PHE A 176 1.02 -9.02 14.31
CA PHE A 176 2.19 -9.49 13.57
C PHE A 176 2.06 -9.20 12.08
N HIS A 177 0.90 -9.51 11.47
CA HIS A 177 0.65 -9.17 10.07
C HIS A 177 0.71 -7.66 9.82
N LEU A 178 0.21 -6.83 10.74
CA LEU A 178 0.31 -5.37 10.63
C LEU A 178 1.75 -4.89 10.75
N GLU A 179 2.56 -5.47 11.64
CA GLU A 179 3.97 -5.14 11.80
C GLU A 179 4.82 -5.59 10.62
N ASP A 180 4.61 -6.78 10.09
CA ASP A 180 5.28 -7.26 8.88
C ASP A 180 4.92 -6.36 7.68
N THR A 181 3.64 -5.95 7.58
CA THR A 181 3.21 -4.96 6.59
C THR A 181 3.89 -3.60 6.83
N LYS A 182 4.05 -3.15 8.07
CA LYS A 182 4.76 -1.89 8.41
C LYS A 182 6.27 -1.96 8.18
N LYS A 183 6.92 -3.09 8.43
CA LYS A 183 8.34 -3.31 8.13
C LYS A 183 8.56 -3.30 6.61
N LYS A 184 7.66 -3.92 5.85
CA LYS A 184 7.62 -3.82 4.38
C LYS A 184 7.41 -2.37 3.88
N ARG A 185 6.65 -1.54 4.61
CA ARG A 185 6.47 -0.10 4.30
C ARG A 185 7.75 0.74 4.46
N GLN A 186 8.67 0.37 5.34
CA GLN A 186 9.78 1.25 5.73
C GLN A 186 10.82 1.47 4.62
N GLY A 187 10.92 0.60 3.61
CA GLY A 187 11.83 0.81 2.47
C GLY A 187 11.38 1.90 1.50
N TRP A 188 10.07 2.07 1.28
CA TRP A 188 9.53 2.92 0.20
C TRP A 188 8.47 3.94 0.61
N GLY A 189 8.34 4.25 1.90
CA GLY A 189 7.41 5.26 2.39
C GLY A 189 7.60 6.64 1.73
N TYR A 190 8.80 6.96 1.23
CA TYR A 190 9.06 8.18 0.47
C TYR A 190 8.38 8.18 -0.92
N LEU A 191 8.28 7.01 -1.59
CA LEU A 191 7.61 6.89 -2.88
C LEU A 191 6.11 7.17 -2.76
N LEU A 192 5.47 6.70 -1.68
CA LEU A 192 4.08 7.02 -1.43
C LEU A 192 3.86 8.54 -1.34
N LYS A 193 4.65 9.24 -0.52
CA LYS A 193 4.55 10.71 -0.39
C LYS A 193 4.78 11.40 -1.74
N ARG A 194 5.75 10.92 -2.53
CA ARG A 194 6.02 11.42 -3.88
C ARG A 194 4.82 11.21 -4.81
N TYR A 195 4.21 10.04 -4.81
CA TYR A 195 3.01 9.75 -5.62
C TYR A 195 1.80 10.58 -5.21
N GLN A 196 1.62 10.83 -3.91
CA GLN A 196 0.55 11.71 -3.40
C GLN A 196 0.76 13.17 -3.83
N LYS A 197 2.00 13.67 -3.79
CA LYS A 197 2.35 15.00 -4.30
C LYS A 197 2.12 15.07 -5.82
N ALA A 198 2.62 14.08 -6.55
CA ALA A 198 2.42 13.97 -8.00
C ALA A 198 0.94 13.92 -8.38
N ARG A 199 0.10 13.21 -7.61
CA ARG A 199 -1.34 13.15 -7.81
C ARG A 199 -2.00 14.52 -7.79
N LYS A 200 -1.71 15.34 -6.76
CA LYS A 200 -2.26 16.70 -6.66
C LYS A 200 -1.90 17.55 -7.88
N HIS A 201 -0.65 17.49 -8.32
CA HIS A 201 -0.19 18.22 -9.50
C HIS A 201 -0.79 17.69 -10.80
N ALA A 202 -0.90 16.37 -10.94
CA ALA A 202 -1.52 15.74 -12.09
C ALA A 202 -3.00 16.12 -12.22
N GLU A 203 -3.75 16.15 -11.10
CA GLU A 203 -5.14 16.62 -11.06
C GLU A 203 -5.25 18.10 -11.46
N GLY A 204 -4.34 18.95 -10.97
CA GLY A 204 -4.28 20.37 -11.34
C GLY A 204 -4.01 20.57 -12.84
N LEU A 205 -3.01 19.87 -13.38
CA LEU A 205 -2.68 19.88 -14.81
C LEU A 205 -3.82 19.33 -15.67
N PHE A 206 -4.47 18.24 -15.26
CA PHE A 206 -5.61 17.69 -15.98
C PHE A 206 -6.74 18.70 -16.08
N LYS A 207 -7.12 19.31 -14.95
CA LYS A 207 -8.16 20.34 -14.91
C LYS A 207 -7.79 21.56 -15.75
N ALA A 208 -6.54 22.01 -15.70
CA ALA A 208 -6.08 23.14 -16.51
C ALA A 208 -6.05 22.80 -18.02
N ILE A 209 -5.42 21.70 -18.42
CA ILE A 209 -5.18 21.38 -19.84
C ILE A 209 -6.45 20.85 -20.52
N ILE A 210 -7.18 19.94 -19.87
CA ILE A 210 -8.34 19.28 -20.48
C ILE A 210 -9.64 20.04 -20.16
N GLY A 211 -9.81 20.49 -18.91
CA GLY A 211 -11.01 21.18 -18.45
C GLY A 211 -10.97 22.71 -18.57
N GLY A 212 -9.79 23.29 -18.78
CA GLY A 212 -9.58 24.74 -18.72
C GLY A 212 -9.74 25.45 -20.06
N ARG A 213 -9.49 26.76 -20.01
CA ARG A 213 -9.67 27.71 -21.12
C ARG A 213 -8.46 27.88 -22.05
N TYR A 214 -7.39 27.12 -21.83
CA TYR A 214 -6.12 27.26 -22.56
C TYR A 214 -6.15 26.71 -24.00
N TRP A 215 -7.33 26.33 -24.51
CA TRP A 215 -7.56 25.90 -25.88
C TRP A 215 -8.67 26.76 -26.50
N GLY A 216 -8.30 27.98 -26.91
CA GLY A 216 -9.17 28.93 -27.60
C GLY A 216 -9.15 28.77 -29.12
N CYS A 217 -8.32 27.87 -29.65
CA CYS A 217 -8.19 27.61 -31.08
C CYS A 217 -9.39 26.87 -31.68
N GLN A 218 -9.65 27.10 -32.98
CA GLN A 218 -10.72 26.41 -33.73
C GLN A 218 -10.38 24.94 -34.03
N CYS A 219 -9.10 24.59 -34.00
CA CYS A 219 -8.59 23.24 -34.21
C CYS A 219 -8.54 22.39 -32.93
N LYS A 220 -9.18 22.82 -31.83
CA LYS A 220 -9.23 22.07 -30.55
C LYS A 220 -9.56 20.60 -30.74
N ASN A 221 -10.49 20.28 -31.64
CA ASN A 221 -10.93 18.91 -31.89
C ASN A 221 -9.91 18.02 -32.61
N HIS A 222 -8.82 18.60 -33.10
CA HIS A 222 -7.73 17.88 -33.73
C HIS A 222 -6.55 17.70 -32.79
N HIS A 223 -6.57 18.29 -31.61
CA HIS A 223 -5.48 18.16 -30.65
C HIS A 223 -5.64 16.93 -29.76
N CYS A 224 -4.52 16.31 -29.43
CA CYS A 224 -4.45 15.25 -28.45
C CYS A 224 -3.26 15.49 -27.51
N VAL A 225 -3.45 15.18 -26.23
CA VAL A 225 -2.41 15.27 -25.20
C VAL A 225 -2.06 13.86 -24.75
N HIS A 226 -0.77 13.53 -24.79
CA HIS A 226 -0.24 12.23 -24.41
C HIS A 226 0.62 12.39 -23.16
N LEU A 227 0.11 12.01 -21.99
CA LEU A 227 0.88 12.03 -20.74
C LEU A 227 1.78 10.80 -20.66
N GLN A 228 3.07 10.98 -20.40
CA GLN A 228 4.00 9.87 -20.22
C GLN A 228 3.96 9.32 -18.79
N LEU A 229 3.84 7.99 -18.67
CA LEU A 229 3.97 7.24 -17.43
C LEU A 229 5.45 6.88 -17.19
N GLN A 230 5.92 7.07 -15.97
CA GLN A 230 7.27 6.69 -15.57
C GLN A 230 7.33 5.18 -15.29
N ILE A 231 8.16 4.45 -16.04
CA ILE A 231 8.29 3.00 -15.91
C ILE A 231 9.39 2.59 -14.93
N ASN A 232 10.43 3.41 -14.79
CA ASN A 232 11.55 3.15 -13.87
C ASN A 232 11.32 3.84 -12.52
N SER A 233 10.34 3.36 -11.76
CA SER A 233 9.96 3.93 -10.47
C SER A 233 11.09 3.94 -9.43
N LEU A 234 12.09 3.06 -9.57
CA LEU A 234 13.24 2.91 -8.64
C LEU A 234 14.52 3.64 -9.08
N ARG A 235 14.70 3.95 -10.37
CA ARG A 235 15.96 4.58 -10.87
C ARG A 235 16.10 6.05 -10.57
N SER A 236 14.99 6.77 -10.37
CA SER A 236 15.04 8.19 -10.00
C SER A 236 15.53 8.45 -8.56
N THR A 237 16.00 7.42 -7.87
CA THR A 237 16.50 7.46 -6.47
C THR A 237 18.00 7.26 -6.33
N GLU A 238 18.69 6.72 -7.34
CA GLU A 238 20.14 6.45 -7.24
C GLU A 238 21.00 7.70 -7.44
N GLU A 239 20.50 8.71 -8.17
CA GLU A 239 21.32 9.88 -8.49
C GLU A 239 21.49 10.85 -7.31
N TYR A 240 20.54 10.94 -6.37
CA TYR A 240 20.66 11.83 -5.19
C TYR A 240 19.79 11.35 -4.00
N PRO A 241 20.30 10.50 -3.10
CA PRO A 241 19.57 10.05 -1.91
C PRO A 241 19.29 11.17 -0.89
N ASP A 242 20.00 12.30 -0.99
CA ASP A 242 19.88 13.49 -0.13
C ASP A 242 19.24 14.69 -0.83
N SER A 243 18.83 14.58 -2.10
CA SER A 243 18.05 15.65 -2.72
C SER A 243 16.66 15.63 -2.09
N ASP A 244 16.36 16.70 -1.40
CA ASP A 244 15.11 17.07 -0.77
C ASP A 244 13.86 16.44 -1.41
N VAL A 245 12.82 16.24 -0.59
CA VAL A 245 11.45 15.81 -0.99
C VAL A 245 10.82 16.77 -2.03
N ASP A 246 11.57 17.81 -2.40
CA ASP A 246 11.36 18.82 -3.42
C ASP A 246 12.01 18.55 -4.79
N ALA A 247 12.44 17.32 -5.10
CA ALA A 247 12.61 16.93 -6.50
C ALA A 247 11.31 17.26 -7.28
N ILE A 248 11.36 18.35 -8.05
CA ILE A 248 10.21 18.94 -8.74
C ILE A 248 9.56 17.84 -9.58
N SER A 249 8.30 17.52 -9.30
CA SER A 249 7.57 16.49 -10.06
C SER A 249 7.37 16.99 -11.48
N GLN A 250 8.27 16.60 -12.38
CA GLN A 250 8.20 16.94 -13.79
C GLN A 250 7.16 16.05 -14.48
N PHE A 251 6.25 16.67 -15.24
CA PHE A 251 5.26 15.95 -16.04
C PHE A 251 5.61 16.09 -17.51
N ARG A 252 6.06 14.99 -18.12
CA ARG A 252 6.39 14.94 -19.54
C ARG A 252 5.14 14.60 -20.35
N MET A 253 4.86 15.42 -21.35
CA MET A 253 3.68 15.29 -22.19
C MET A 253 4.06 15.52 -23.65
N ILE A 254 3.34 14.87 -24.55
CA ILE A 254 3.44 15.13 -25.98
C ILE A 254 2.11 15.70 -26.44
N PHE A 255 2.17 16.86 -27.07
CA PHE A 255 1.05 17.47 -27.75
C PHE A 255 1.12 17.05 -29.21
N SER A 256 -0.01 16.61 -29.76
CA SER A 256 -0.11 16.23 -31.16
C SER A 256 -1.31 16.91 -31.83
N ASN A 257 -1.17 17.11 -33.14
CA ASN A 257 -2.24 17.55 -34.01
C ASN A 257 -2.57 16.44 -35.02
N THR A 258 -3.80 15.91 -34.94
CA THR A 258 -4.24 14.65 -35.57
C THR A 258 -4.68 14.77 -37.03
N LYS A 259 -4.61 15.96 -37.66
CA LYS A 259 -4.87 16.11 -39.09
C LYS A 259 -3.83 16.96 -39.81
N GLU A 260 -3.36 16.45 -40.95
CA GLU A 260 -2.60 17.17 -41.97
C GLU A 260 -3.44 18.18 -42.79
N ALA A 261 -4.70 18.44 -42.43
CA ALA A 261 -5.70 18.95 -43.38
C ALA A 261 -6.24 20.38 -43.16
N ASP A 262 -5.81 21.13 -42.15
CA ASP A 262 -6.19 22.55 -42.03
C ASP A 262 -4.94 23.42 -41.84
N LEU A 263 -4.73 24.35 -42.78
CA LEU A 263 -3.62 25.31 -42.89
C LEU A 263 -3.48 26.30 -41.70
N THR A 264 -4.11 26.03 -40.56
CA THR A 264 -4.24 27.01 -39.45
C THR A 264 -3.33 26.75 -38.25
N CYS A 265 -2.83 25.53 -38.01
CA CYS A 265 -1.93 25.24 -36.87
C CYS A 265 -0.63 24.62 -37.43
N LEU A 266 0.50 25.34 -37.27
CA LEU A 266 1.78 25.10 -37.96
C LEU A 266 2.71 24.10 -37.26
N TRP A 267 2.30 23.56 -36.11
CA TRP A 267 3.07 22.57 -35.36
C TRP A 267 2.44 21.18 -35.48
N THR A 268 3.28 20.15 -35.42
CA THR A 268 2.88 18.75 -35.62
C THR A 268 2.84 18.00 -34.29
N TRP A 269 4.02 17.74 -33.72
CA TRP A 269 4.22 17.02 -32.47
C TRP A 269 5.28 17.73 -31.65
N THR A 270 4.93 18.09 -30.42
CA THR A 270 5.85 18.79 -29.52
C THR A 270 5.88 18.09 -28.17
N GLU A 271 7.06 17.69 -27.76
CA GLU A 271 7.33 17.16 -26.43
C GLU A 271 7.61 18.33 -25.48
N VAL A 272 6.86 18.37 -24.39
CA VAL A 272 6.96 19.41 -23.36
C VAL A 272 7.06 18.79 -21.98
N VAL A 273 7.62 19.56 -21.05
CA VAL A 273 7.68 19.23 -19.63
C VAL A 273 7.05 20.34 -18.83
N PHE A 274 6.18 19.97 -17.89
CA PHE A 274 5.63 20.88 -16.90
C PHE A 274 6.37 20.74 -15.57
N GLU A 275 6.81 21.88 -15.04
CA GLU A 275 7.41 22.00 -13.71
C GLU A 275 6.45 22.75 -12.77
N PRO A 276 5.99 22.15 -11.64
CA PRO A 276 5.17 22.84 -10.64
C PRO A 276 6.00 23.75 -9.73
N TRP A 277 5.48 24.95 -9.47
CA TRP A 277 6.07 25.96 -8.60
C TRP A 277 5.02 26.52 -7.64
N GLN A 278 5.33 26.53 -6.34
CA GLN A 278 4.48 27.15 -5.32
C GLN A 278 4.59 28.67 -5.42
N VAL A 279 3.45 29.35 -5.43
CA VAL A 279 3.37 30.81 -5.40
C VAL A 279 3.21 31.22 -3.94
N GLU A 280 4.31 31.62 -3.31
CA GLU A 280 4.26 32.25 -1.99
C GLU A 280 3.72 33.68 -2.16
N GLU A 281 2.60 34.02 -1.50
CA GLU A 281 2.19 35.41 -1.35
C GLU A 281 3.30 36.14 -0.59
N ILE A 282 4.03 37.01 -1.28
CA ILE A 282 4.95 37.93 -0.64
C ILE A 282 4.08 38.90 0.16
N VAL A 283 3.90 38.63 1.46
CA VAL A 283 3.45 39.64 2.41
C VAL A 283 4.55 40.68 2.45
N THR A 284 4.41 41.73 1.63
CA THR A 284 5.20 42.95 1.75
C THR A 284 4.84 43.60 3.08
N LEU A 285 5.52 43.18 4.16
CA LEU A 285 5.70 44.03 5.32
C LEU A 285 6.52 45.23 4.83
N ALA A 286 5.80 46.25 4.34
CA ALA A 286 6.35 47.57 4.12
C ALA A 286 7.03 47.98 5.42
N SER A 287 8.36 47.91 5.41
CA SER A 287 9.16 48.37 6.53
C SER A 287 8.90 49.87 6.63
N LEU A 288 8.12 50.27 7.63
CA LEU A 288 7.94 51.67 7.99
C LEU A 288 9.34 52.22 8.26
N SER A 289 9.83 53.02 7.32
CA SER A 289 11.02 53.84 7.49
C SER A 289 10.69 54.89 8.54
N LEU A 290 10.98 54.58 9.81
CA LEU A 290 11.09 55.60 10.84
C LEU A 290 12.36 56.39 10.55
N HIS A 291 12.14 57.63 10.12
CA HIS A 291 13.15 58.68 10.18
C HIS A 291 13.63 58.80 11.63
N ASP A 292 14.94 58.68 11.85
CA ASP A 292 15.58 59.19 13.06
C ASP A 292 16.74 60.11 12.67
N ASP A 293 16.66 61.32 13.21
CA ASP A 293 17.63 62.41 13.09
C ASP A 293 18.97 62.11 13.80
N PRO A 294 20.06 62.80 13.43
CA PRO A 294 21.41 62.40 13.81
C PRO A 294 21.87 63.07 15.11
N LYS A 295 22.00 62.30 16.20
CA LYS A 295 22.91 62.66 17.31
C LYS A 295 23.68 61.45 17.86
N SER A 296 24.98 61.47 17.53
CA SER A 296 26.14 60.92 18.23
C SER A 296 25.89 60.09 19.50
N TYR A 297 26.39 58.85 19.54
CA TYR A 297 27.32 58.34 20.57
C TYR A 297 28.01 57.05 20.08
N HIS A 298 29.32 56.97 20.28
CA HIS A 298 30.18 55.85 19.88
C HIS A 298 29.81 54.53 20.58
N GLN A 299 29.30 53.55 19.83
CA GLN A 299 29.37 52.14 20.22
C GLN A 299 29.72 51.26 19.01
N LYS A 300 30.71 50.39 19.21
CA LYS A 300 31.20 49.42 18.22
C LYS A 300 30.04 48.47 17.85
N LYS A 301 29.56 48.52 16.61
CA LYS A 301 28.61 47.52 16.10
C LYS A 301 29.32 46.17 15.94
N PRO A 302 28.74 45.04 16.39
CA PRO A 302 29.13 43.74 15.88
C PRO A 302 28.76 43.69 14.40
N ARG A 303 29.72 43.39 13.53
CA ARG A 303 29.41 43.01 12.14
C ARG A 303 28.76 41.63 12.19
N VAL A 304 27.44 41.59 12.06
CA VAL A 304 26.74 40.36 11.69
C VAL A 304 26.96 40.17 10.20
N GLN A 305 27.83 39.22 9.86
CA GLN A 305 27.96 38.72 8.51
C GLN A 305 26.89 37.64 8.37
N PHE A 306 25.88 37.89 7.54
CA PHE A 306 24.94 36.84 7.15
C PHE A 306 25.70 35.85 6.27
N ASP A 307 25.63 34.57 6.61
CA ASP A 307 26.14 33.53 5.74
C ASP A 307 25.47 33.67 4.37
N MET A 308 26.28 33.76 3.33
CA MET A 308 25.78 33.69 1.96
C MET A 308 25.18 32.30 1.76
N PRO A 309 23.93 32.18 1.26
CA PRO A 309 23.36 30.87 0.99
C PRO A 309 24.30 30.09 0.05
N PRO A 310 24.47 28.76 0.27
CA PRO A 310 25.26 27.90 -0.59
C PRO A 310 24.91 28.12 -2.07
N ALA A 311 25.88 27.93 -2.96
CA ALA A 311 25.69 28.14 -4.41
C ALA A 311 24.51 27.35 -5.01
N GLU A 312 24.11 26.23 -4.39
CA GLU A 312 22.95 25.42 -4.77
C GLU A 312 21.61 26.08 -4.40
N GLU A 313 21.51 26.70 -3.22
CA GLU A 313 20.33 27.47 -2.80
C GLU A 313 20.16 28.75 -3.64
N ALA A 314 21.27 29.40 -3.99
CA ALA A 314 21.25 30.54 -4.91
C ALA A 314 20.70 30.14 -6.29
N ARG A 315 21.19 29.02 -6.86
CA ARG A 315 20.72 28.49 -8.16
C ARG A 315 19.26 28.04 -8.14
N SER A 316 18.80 27.40 -7.07
CA SER A 316 17.39 27.00 -6.92
C SER A 316 16.46 28.22 -6.81
N SER A 317 16.91 29.29 -6.14
CA SER A 317 16.19 30.55 -6.03
C SER A 317 16.11 31.32 -7.36
N GLU A 318 17.16 31.30 -8.18
CA GLU A 318 17.17 31.88 -9.52
C GLU A 318 16.23 31.12 -10.46
N LYS A 319 16.31 29.78 -10.47
CA LYS A 319 15.39 28.93 -11.26
C LYS A 319 13.93 29.17 -10.86
N ARG A 320 13.65 29.32 -9.56
CA ARG A 320 12.31 29.66 -9.04
C ARG A 320 11.82 31.02 -9.54
N ARG A 321 12.66 32.06 -9.48
CA ARG A 321 12.30 33.42 -9.96
C ARG A 321 12.02 33.41 -11.45
N GLU A 322 12.86 32.74 -12.24
CA GLU A 322 12.67 32.62 -13.68
C GLU A 322 11.37 31.89 -14.02
N ALA A 323 11.11 30.75 -13.38
CA ALA A 323 9.89 29.98 -13.60
C ALA A 323 8.61 30.74 -13.20
N LEU A 324 8.65 31.49 -12.09
CA LEU A 324 7.53 32.33 -11.66
C LEU A 324 7.34 33.56 -12.56
N SER A 325 8.40 34.03 -13.24
CA SER A 325 8.32 35.14 -14.20
C SER A 325 7.75 34.77 -15.57
N ALA A 326 7.61 33.46 -15.86
CA ALA A 326 7.08 32.98 -17.12
C ALA A 326 5.68 33.56 -17.42
N PRO A 327 5.41 34.05 -18.64
CA PRO A 327 4.12 34.66 -18.98
C PRO A 327 2.99 33.61 -18.93
N PRO A 328 1.75 34.01 -18.62
CA PRO A 328 0.61 33.10 -18.66
C PRO A 328 0.28 32.72 -20.11
N ILE A 329 0.17 31.42 -20.37
CA ILE A 329 -0.26 30.88 -21.65
C ILE A 329 -1.72 31.27 -21.86
N GLN A 330 -2.04 31.88 -22.99
CA GLN A 330 -3.41 32.22 -23.37
C GLN A 330 -4.05 31.09 -24.18
N ASP A 331 -3.29 30.53 -25.14
CA ASP A 331 -3.73 29.44 -26.01
C ASP A 331 -2.55 28.50 -26.30
N PHE A 332 -2.74 27.19 -26.09
CA PHE A 332 -1.71 26.19 -26.32
C PHE A 332 -1.36 26.03 -27.81
N CYS A 333 -2.32 26.00 -28.75
CA CYS A 333 -1.98 25.88 -30.19
C CYS A 333 -1.08 27.04 -30.63
N SER A 334 -1.41 28.27 -30.23
CA SER A 334 -0.62 29.46 -30.56
C SER A 334 0.77 29.43 -29.92
N SER A 335 0.87 28.99 -28.66
CA SER A 335 2.13 28.92 -27.92
C SER A 335 3.04 27.81 -28.43
N LEU A 336 2.48 26.71 -28.92
CA LEU A 336 3.23 25.61 -29.53
C LEU A 336 3.75 25.96 -30.94
N CYS A 337 3.10 26.87 -31.67
CA CYS A 337 3.63 27.39 -32.94
C CYS A 337 4.99 28.09 -32.79
N ILE A 338 5.28 28.70 -31.63
CA ILE A 338 6.54 29.41 -31.37
C ILE A 338 7.56 28.56 -30.59
N ALA A 339 7.22 27.31 -30.27
CA ALA A 339 8.05 26.43 -29.44
C ALA A 339 9.47 26.24 -29.97
N GLU A 340 9.65 26.23 -31.30
CA GLU A 340 10.96 26.05 -31.94
C GLU A 340 11.94 27.16 -31.52
N SER A 341 11.47 28.40 -31.56
CA SER A 341 12.27 29.56 -31.16
C SER A 341 12.60 29.59 -29.66
N GLU A 342 11.73 28.99 -28.82
CA GLU A 342 11.93 28.95 -27.37
C GLU A 342 12.88 27.80 -26.95
N ILE A 343 12.89 26.69 -27.71
CA ILE A 343 13.89 25.62 -27.55
C ILE A 343 15.30 26.17 -27.79
N GLU A 344 15.51 26.89 -28.90
CA GLU A 344 16.81 27.50 -29.23
C GLU A 344 17.29 28.46 -28.14
N ARG A 345 16.36 29.21 -27.55
CA ARG A 345 16.63 30.19 -26.48
C ARG A 345 16.70 29.57 -25.10
N ARG A 346 16.40 28.28 -24.95
CA ARG A 346 16.28 27.55 -23.67
C ARG A 346 15.34 28.24 -22.66
N LYS A 347 14.27 28.84 -23.17
CA LYS A 347 13.31 29.60 -22.36
C LYS A 347 12.02 28.79 -22.14
N SER A 348 11.31 29.11 -21.07
CA SER A 348 9.95 28.58 -20.86
C SER A 348 9.00 29.17 -21.90
N ILE A 349 8.13 28.35 -22.47
CA ILE A 349 7.07 28.83 -23.39
C ILE A 349 6.07 29.70 -22.63
N GLY A 350 5.81 29.36 -21.37
CA GLY A 350 4.92 30.12 -20.51
C GLY A 350 4.46 29.27 -19.33
N SER A 351 3.35 29.68 -18.74
CA SER A 351 2.84 29.08 -17.52
C SER A 351 1.32 28.96 -17.52
N ILE A 352 0.83 27.96 -16.80
CA ILE A 352 -0.59 27.77 -16.54
C ILE A 352 -0.82 27.61 -15.05
N SER A 353 -2.01 27.98 -14.59
CA SER A 353 -2.50 27.69 -13.25
C SER A 353 -3.85 26.99 -13.36
N ASN A 354 -4.19 26.22 -12.33
CA ASN A 354 -5.54 25.69 -12.19
C ASN A 354 -6.46 26.83 -11.74
N ASP A 355 -7.56 27.09 -12.45
CA ASP A 355 -8.48 28.19 -12.11
C ASP A 355 -9.08 28.04 -10.69
N LEU A 356 -9.14 26.81 -10.16
CA LEU A 356 -9.62 26.52 -8.80
C LEU A 356 -8.53 26.58 -7.72
N ASP A 357 -7.25 26.59 -8.12
CA ASP A 357 -6.11 26.59 -7.20
C ASP A 357 -4.94 27.38 -7.80
N ALA A 358 -4.92 28.68 -7.48
CA ALA A 358 -3.88 29.61 -7.91
C ALA A 358 -2.59 29.51 -7.07
N SER A 359 -2.54 28.65 -6.04
CA SER A 359 -1.36 28.47 -5.19
C SER A 359 -0.19 27.81 -5.94
N VAL A 360 -0.49 27.11 -7.05
CA VAL A 360 0.51 26.42 -7.87
C VAL A 360 0.49 26.94 -9.29
N LYS A 361 1.67 27.31 -9.77
CA LYS A 361 1.95 27.70 -11.15
C LYS A 361 2.75 26.59 -11.83
N TYR A 362 2.30 26.14 -13.00
CA TYR A 362 2.98 25.13 -13.80
C TYR A 362 3.68 25.80 -14.97
N THR A 363 5.00 25.74 -15.00
CA THR A 363 5.81 26.32 -16.08
C THR A 363 6.06 25.27 -17.15
N MET A 364 5.78 25.62 -18.41
CA MET A 364 5.89 24.75 -19.57
C MET A 364 7.19 25.02 -20.32
N HIS A 365 7.97 23.97 -20.54
CA HIS A 365 9.19 24.00 -21.35
C HIS A 365 9.02 23.05 -22.53
N ALA A 366 9.33 23.51 -23.75
CA ALA A 366 9.49 22.57 -24.86
C ALA A 366 10.85 21.88 -24.77
N VAL A 367 10.83 20.58 -24.99
CA VAL A 367 12.02 19.73 -24.97
C VAL A 367 12.45 19.39 -26.38
N LYS A 368 11.50 18.98 -27.22
CA LYS A 368 11.79 18.48 -28.56
C LYS A 368 10.60 18.71 -29.49
N ILE A 369 10.87 19.19 -30.70
CA ILE A 369 9.92 19.15 -31.81
C ILE A 369 10.15 17.88 -32.61
N LEU A 370 9.06 17.18 -32.90
CA LEU A 370 9.06 15.90 -33.57
C LEU A 370 8.46 16.12 -34.98
N PRO A 371 9.31 16.13 -36.03
CA PRO A 371 8.85 16.45 -37.38
C PRO A 371 7.91 15.38 -37.95
N LYS A 372 7.93 14.16 -37.41
CA LYS A 372 7.04 13.06 -37.76
C LYS A 372 6.30 12.56 -36.52
N SER A 373 5.09 12.05 -36.74
CA SER A 373 4.33 11.34 -35.71
C SER A 373 5.18 10.24 -35.09
N ILE A 374 5.20 10.17 -33.76
CA ILE A 374 5.72 8.99 -33.09
C ILE A 374 4.69 7.89 -33.29
N PRO A 375 5.02 6.76 -33.94
CA PRO A 375 4.07 5.67 -34.07
C PRO A 375 3.78 5.13 -32.67
N GLN A 376 2.52 5.19 -32.27
CA GLN A 376 2.05 4.70 -30.99
C GLN A 376 1.15 3.49 -31.23
N LYS A 377 1.43 2.38 -30.54
CA LYS A 377 0.59 1.18 -30.59
C LYS A 377 -0.10 0.96 -29.24
N PRO A 378 -1.39 0.62 -29.23
CA PRO A 378 -2.06 0.26 -27.98
C PRO A 378 -1.41 -1.01 -27.41
N LEU A 379 -1.22 -1.05 -26.09
CA LEU A 379 -0.52 -2.12 -25.38
C LEU A 379 -1.12 -3.50 -25.70
N ARG A 380 -2.45 -3.58 -25.86
CA ARG A 380 -3.16 -4.79 -26.34
C ARG A 380 -2.53 -5.44 -27.58
N LYS A 381 -2.11 -4.64 -28.58
CA LYS A 381 -1.59 -5.15 -29.87
C LYS A 381 -0.15 -5.63 -29.79
N VAL A 382 0.62 -5.12 -28.83
CA VAL A 382 2.05 -5.42 -28.70
C VAL A 382 2.35 -6.38 -27.55
N LEU A 383 1.36 -6.68 -26.70
CA LEU A 383 1.51 -7.46 -25.47
C LEU A 383 2.22 -8.81 -25.66
N SER A 384 1.93 -9.51 -26.77
CA SER A 384 2.55 -10.81 -27.10
C SER A 384 4.03 -10.72 -27.45
N HIS A 385 4.50 -9.54 -27.85
CA HIS A 385 5.89 -9.27 -28.25
C HIS A 385 6.72 -8.71 -27.08
N ILE A 386 6.09 -8.39 -25.95
CA ILE A 386 6.78 -7.81 -24.78
C ILE A 386 7.27 -8.95 -23.88
N SER A 387 8.56 -8.88 -23.52
CA SER A 387 9.18 -9.87 -22.64
C SER A 387 8.54 -9.88 -21.25
N ARG A 388 8.60 -11.01 -20.54
CA ARG A 388 8.06 -11.11 -19.18
C ARG A 388 8.62 -10.04 -18.24
N ARG A 389 9.92 -9.74 -18.34
CA ARG A 389 10.58 -8.67 -17.58
C ARG A 389 9.90 -7.33 -17.84
N ASP A 390 9.70 -7.00 -19.10
CA ASP A 390 9.17 -5.71 -19.52
C ASP A 390 7.69 -5.55 -19.17
N ARG A 391 6.93 -6.65 -19.22
CA ARG A 391 5.54 -6.69 -18.72
C ARG A 391 5.47 -6.40 -17.22
N LEU A 392 6.43 -6.87 -16.42
CA LEU A 392 6.51 -6.54 -14.98
C LEU A 392 6.81 -5.04 -14.76
N HIS A 393 7.66 -4.43 -15.58
CA HIS A 393 7.93 -2.99 -15.51
C HIS A 393 6.65 -2.18 -15.83
N ILE A 394 5.93 -2.56 -16.89
CA ILE A 394 4.67 -1.92 -17.27
C ILE A 394 3.60 -2.12 -16.18
N ALA A 395 3.47 -3.34 -15.64
CA ALA A 395 2.55 -3.66 -14.54
C ALA A 395 2.80 -2.78 -13.31
N THR A 396 4.06 -2.64 -12.92
CA THR A 396 4.48 -1.80 -11.79
C THR A 396 4.20 -0.32 -12.08
N ALA A 397 4.49 0.15 -13.30
CA ALA A 397 4.23 1.52 -13.72
C ALA A 397 2.72 1.86 -13.70
N LEU A 398 1.86 0.94 -14.15
CA LEU A 398 0.41 1.10 -14.10
C LEU A 398 -0.13 1.10 -12.67
N ALA A 399 0.41 0.24 -11.79
CA ALA A 399 0.05 0.25 -10.37
C ALA A 399 0.44 1.58 -9.69
N CYS A 400 1.64 2.09 -9.95
CA CYS A 400 2.07 3.42 -9.49
C CYS A 400 1.23 4.54 -10.11
N GLY A 401 0.88 4.40 -11.40
CA GLY A 401 0.04 5.32 -12.14
C GLY A 401 -1.40 5.36 -11.63
N MET A 402 -1.91 4.27 -11.05
CA MET A 402 -3.24 4.26 -10.43
C MET A 402 -3.32 5.22 -9.22
N ILE A 403 -2.26 5.30 -8.41
CA ILE A 403 -2.17 6.27 -7.30
C ILE A 403 -2.03 7.69 -7.85
N GLN A 404 -1.17 7.91 -8.84
CA GLN A 404 -0.84 9.25 -9.35
C GLN A 404 -1.94 9.85 -10.26
N PHE A 405 -2.59 9.02 -11.06
CA PHE A 405 -3.41 9.45 -12.19
C PHE A 405 -4.85 8.91 -12.17
N GLY A 406 -5.18 8.02 -11.25
CA GLY A 406 -6.50 7.38 -11.18
C GLY A 406 -7.64 8.38 -10.99
N GLY A 407 -8.60 8.40 -11.92
CA GLY A 407 -9.74 9.32 -11.92
C GLY A 407 -9.48 10.68 -12.58
N ASN A 408 -8.28 10.91 -13.12
CA ASN A 408 -7.95 12.08 -13.94
C ASN A 408 -7.43 11.63 -15.32
N TRP A 409 -6.13 11.66 -15.56
CA TRP A 409 -5.44 11.16 -16.75
C TRP A 409 -5.60 9.65 -16.96
N LEU A 410 -5.76 8.87 -15.90
CA LEU A 410 -6.20 7.48 -15.99
C LEU A 410 -7.70 7.44 -15.71
N LYS A 411 -8.49 7.08 -16.72
CA LYS A 411 -9.96 7.07 -16.65
C LYS A 411 -10.43 6.17 -15.49
N SER A 412 -11.61 6.46 -14.92
CA SER A 412 -12.19 5.61 -13.86
C SER A 412 -12.41 4.18 -14.31
N TRP A 413 -12.70 3.99 -15.61
CA TRP A 413 -12.71 2.71 -16.29
C TRP A 413 -11.76 2.78 -17.48
N TRP A 414 -10.79 1.87 -17.52
CA TRP A 414 -9.78 1.77 -18.56
C TRP A 414 -9.45 0.29 -18.84
N ASP A 415 -8.84 0.01 -19.99
CA ASP A 415 -8.20 -1.28 -20.24
C ASP A 415 -6.85 -1.09 -20.95
N ILE A 416 -6.13 -2.19 -21.22
CA ILE A 416 -4.81 -2.14 -21.88
C ILE A 416 -4.84 -1.56 -23.31
N SER A 417 -6.00 -1.23 -23.88
CA SER A 417 -6.11 -0.50 -25.15
C SER A 417 -6.02 1.01 -24.97
N ASP A 418 -6.33 1.52 -23.78
CA ASP A 418 -6.20 2.94 -23.43
C ASP A 418 -4.75 3.35 -23.13
N VAL A 419 -3.84 2.38 -23.07
CA VAL A 419 -2.42 2.57 -22.76
C VAL A 419 -1.61 2.36 -24.04
N TYR A 420 -0.75 3.31 -24.38
CA TYR A 420 0.00 3.32 -25.63
C TYR A 420 1.50 3.23 -25.39
N LEU A 421 2.22 2.51 -26.25
CA LEU A 421 3.68 2.51 -26.27
C LEU A 421 4.19 3.11 -27.58
N ALA A 422 5.26 3.90 -27.51
CA ALA A 422 5.96 4.36 -28.72
C ALA A 422 6.68 3.18 -29.40
N ALA A 423 6.68 3.16 -30.73
CA ALA A 423 7.41 2.22 -31.55
C ALA A 423 8.53 2.93 -32.33
N THR A 424 9.58 2.20 -32.70
CA THR A 424 10.64 2.73 -33.58
C THR A 424 10.29 2.64 -35.07
N SER A 425 9.32 1.79 -35.42
CA SER A 425 8.85 1.58 -36.79
C SER A 425 7.37 1.19 -36.79
N ASP A 426 6.69 1.39 -37.93
CA ASP A 426 5.28 1.02 -38.10
C ASP A 426 5.03 -0.50 -38.06
N ASP A 427 6.05 -1.32 -38.35
CA ASP A 427 5.98 -2.78 -38.20
C ASP A 427 5.76 -3.18 -36.73
N GLY A 428 6.25 -2.40 -35.77
CA GLY A 428 5.96 -2.54 -34.34
C GLY A 428 6.56 -3.74 -33.62
N ASP A 429 7.58 -4.36 -34.21
CA ASP A 429 8.39 -5.37 -33.53
C ASP A 429 9.29 -4.76 -32.44
N ASN A 430 9.64 -3.48 -32.58
CA ASN A 430 10.53 -2.77 -31.66
C ASN A 430 9.78 -1.62 -30.96
N VAL A 431 9.40 -1.89 -29.71
CA VAL A 431 8.66 -0.96 -28.84
C VAL A 431 9.60 -0.33 -27.83
N LEU A 432 9.46 0.98 -27.60
CA LEU A 432 10.27 1.74 -26.64
C LEU A 432 9.60 1.70 -25.26
N LEU A 433 10.14 0.86 -24.38
CA LEU A 433 9.60 0.65 -23.05
C LEU A 433 9.51 1.93 -22.23
N ASP A 434 10.50 2.82 -22.26
CA ASP A 434 10.45 4.05 -21.46
C ASP A 434 9.32 5.03 -21.84
N ASN A 435 8.63 4.77 -22.96
CA ASN A 435 7.69 5.68 -23.60
C ASN A 435 6.26 5.14 -23.59
N LEU A 436 5.69 5.00 -22.38
CA LEU A 436 4.31 4.59 -22.13
C LEU A 436 3.42 5.83 -21.94
N TYR A 437 2.30 5.91 -22.67
CA TYR A 437 1.46 7.10 -22.73
C TYR A 437 -0.01 6.84 -22.40
N LEU A 438 -0.63 7.83 -21.75
CA LEU A 438 -2.07 7.98 -21.60
C LEU A 438 -2.55 9.10 -22.53
N SER A 439 -3.32 8.74 -23.55
CA SER A 439 -3.73 9.64 -24.63
C SER A 439 -5.12 10.24 -24.40
N TRP A 440 -5.24 11.55 -24.53
CA TRP A 440 -6.47 12.32 -24.34
C TRP A 440 -6.76 13.24 -25.54
N PRO A 441 -7.68 12.85 -26.44
CA PRO A 441 -8.13 13.72 -27.50
C PRO A 441 -9.01 14.86 -26.95
N LEU A 442 -8.88 16.06 -27.51
CA LEU A 442 -9.59 17.26 -27.08
C LEU A 442 -10.89 17.54 -27.85
N SER A 443 -11.32 16.61 -28.70
CA SER A 443 -12.59 16.66 -29.44
C SER A 443 -13.78 17.06 -28.58
N ALA A 444 -14.53 18.04 -29.09
CA ALA A 444 -15.63 18.77 -28.44
C ALA A 444 -16.44 17.88 -27.51
N THR A 445 -16.49 18.35 -26.26
CA THR A 445 -17.16 17.80 -25.11
C THR A 445 -18.47 17.10 -25.45
N SER A 446 -18.48 15.77 -25.39
CA SER A 446 -19.57 15.10 -24.71
C SER A 446 -18.95 14.20 -23.64
N ALA A 447 -19.40 14.45 -22.41
CA ALA A 447 -19.03 13.79 -21.18
C ALA A 447 -17.65 14.17 -20.57
N ILE A 448 -17.70 15.04 -19.56
CA ILE A 448 -17.22 14.58 -18.24
C ILE A 448 -17.71 13.13 -18.12
N PRO A 449 -16.86 12.11 -17.91
CA PRO A 449 -17.37 10.78 -17.60
C PRO A 449 -18.04 10.83 -16.22
N GLY A 450 -19.23 11.44 -16.15
CA GLY A 450 -20.32 10.87 -15.40
C GLY A 450 -20.59 9.48 -15.97
N PRO A 451 -21.17 8.58 -15.17
CA PRO A 451 -21.34 7.18 -15.52
C PRO A 451 -21.92 7.11 -16.93
N ARG A 452 -21.24 6.39 -17.83
CA ARG A 452 -21.78 6.08 -19.15
C ARG A 452 -23.18 5.52 -18.90
N ASN A 453 -24.22 6.25 -19.29
CA ASN A 453 -25.58 5.74 -19.39
C ASN A 453 -25.67 4.79 -20.61
N ASP A 454 -24.77 3.83 -20.69
CA ASP A 454 -25.03 2.57 -21.36
C ASP A 454 -25.85 1.76 -20.36
N THR A 455 -27.17 1.79 -20.52
CA THR A 455 -28.17 1.00 -19.79
C THR A 455 -28.06 -0.51 -20.03
N LYS A 456 -26.84 -1.05 -20.13
CA LYS A 456 -26.52 -2.49 -20.18
C LYS A 456 -25.54 -2.94 -19.10
N TYR A 457 -24.99 -2.03 -18.29
CA TYR A 457 -24.15 -2.39 -17.16
C TYR A 457 -24.95 -2.24 -15.87
N SER A 458 -25.54 -3.35 -15.42
CA SER A 458 -25.84 -3.49 -14.00
C SER A 458 -24.51 -3.38 -13.24
N ASP A 459 -24.48 -2.43 -12.33
CA ASP A 459 -23.38 -1.83 -11.61
C ASP A 459 -22.48 -2.81 -10.82
N PRO A 460 -21.17 -2.93 -11.10
CA PRO A 460 -20.17 -3.28 -10.09
C PRO A 460 -19.58 -1.97 -9.50
N GLY A 461 -20.44 -1.16 -8.88
CA GLY A 461 -20.21 0.26 -8.55
C GLY A 461 -19.22 0.58 -7.45
N GLU A 462 -18.32 -0.33 -7.06
CA GLU A 462 -17.50 -0.15 -5.87
C GLU A 462 -16.00 -0.46 -6.04
N ASN A 463 -15.59 -1.25 -7.04
CA ASN A 463 -14.19 -1.65 -7.18
C ASN A 463 -13.42 -0.80 -8.21
N ARG A 464 -12.72 0.24 -7.70
CA ARG A 464 -11.84 1.11 -8.51
C ARG A 464 -10.57 0.44 -9.03
N LEU A 465 -10.18 -0.71 -8.47
CA LEU A 465 -8.98 -1.46 -8.86
C LEU A 465 -9.26 -2.58 -9.85
N LEU A 466 -10.53 -2.84 -10.18
CA LEU A 466 -10.90 -3.89 -11.13
C LEU A 466 -10.20 -3.71 -12.50
N PRO A 467 -10.17 -2.52 -13.14
CA PRO A 467 -9.40 -2.30 -14.36
C PRO A 467 -7.93 -2.71 -14.25
N LEU A 468 -7.28 -2.36 -13.13
CA LEU A 468 -5.89 -2.71 -12.88
C LEU A 468 -5.74 -4.23 -12.71
N GLY A 469 -6.63 -4.89 -11.97
CA GLY A 469 -6.61 -6.34 -11.80
C GLY A 469 -6.71 -7.10 -13.13
N LEU A 470 -7.61 -6.66 -14.02
CA LEU A 470 -7.73 -7.24 -15.37
C LEU A 470 -6.46 -7.02 -16.20
N ALA A 471 -5.94 -5.80 -16.22
CA ALA A 471 -4.71 -5.48 -16.95
C ALA A 471 -3.50 -6.27 -16.44
N LEU A 472 -3.39 -6.49 -15.12
CA LEU A 472 -2.31 -7.27 -14.52
C LEU A 472 -2.37 -8.76 -14.90
N VAL A 473 -3.56 -9.34 -15.07
CA VAL A 473 -3.72 -10.71 -15.61
C VAL A 473 -3.19 -10.77 -17.04
N GLU A 474 -3.60 -9.82 -17.89
CA GLU A 474 -3.16 -9.76 -19.29
C GLU A 474 -1.63 -9.58 -19.37
N LEU A 475 -1.07 -8.68 -18.55
CA LEU A 475 0.38 -8.46 -18.45
C LEU A 475 1.14 -9.65 -17.90
N SER A 476 0.58 -10.39 -16.94
CA SER A 476 1.23 -11.61 -16.46
C SER A 476 1.32 -12.63 -17.60
N LEU A 477 0.20 -12.91 -18.27
CA LEU A 477 0.07 -14.00 -19.23
C LEU A 477 0.53 -13.63 -20.65
N GLY A 478 0.78 -12.35 -20.92
CA GLY A 478 1.22 -11.86 -22.23
C GLY A 478 0.15 -11.92 -23.32
N LYS A 479 -1.12 -12.08 -22.94
CA LYS A 479 -2.24 -12.24 -23.87
C LYS A 479 -3.44 -11.45 -23.36
N PRO A 480 -4.18 -10.77 -24.26
CA PRO A 480 -5.42 -10.11 -23.89
C PRO A 480 -6.47 -11.13 -23.46
N LEU A 481 -7.35 -10.75 -22.54
CA LEU A 481 -8.37 -11.63 -21.97
C LEU A 481 -9.29 -12.21 -23.04
N GLN A 482 -9.61 -11.46 -24.10
CA GLN A 482 -10.44 -11.95 -25.21
C GLN A 482 -9.87 -13.22 -25.85
N ILE A 483 -8.54 -13.29 -26.01
CA ILE A 483 -7.86 -14.47 -26.57
C ILE A 483 -7.85 -15.61 -25.54
N LEU A 484 -7.78 -15.30 -24.25
CA LEU A 484 -7.77 -16.30 -23.17
C LEU A 484 -9.16 -16.86 -22.85
N LEU A 485 -10.22 -16.14 -23.21
CA LEU A 485 -11.60 -16.57 -23.07
C LEU A 485 -12.08 -17.45 -24.26
N ASP A 486 -11.29 -17.60 -25.33
CA ASP A 486 -11.70 -18.23 -26.60
C ASP A 486 -13.05 -17.68 -27.11
N LEU A 487 -13.33 -16.38 -26.92
CA LEU A 487 -14.58 -15.78 -27.40
C LEU A 487 -14.58 -15.78 -28.94
N GLU A 488 -15.46 -16.57 -29.54
CA GLU A 488 -15.84 -16.37 -30.94
C GLU A 488 -16.43 -14.95 -31.08
N ASP A 489 -16.18 -14.28 -32.21
CA ASP A 489 -16.52 -12.85 -32.50
C ASP A 489 -18.00 -12.44 -32.28
N GLY A 490 -18.87 -13.35 -31.82
CA GLY A 490 -20.29 -13.12 -31.53
C GLY A 490 -20.71 -13.26 -30.05
N ASP A 491 -19.84 -13.70 -29.14
CA ASP A 491 -20.21 -13.90 -27.72
C ASP A 491 -20.12 -12.59 -26.93
N GLN A 492 -21.11 -12.28 -26.08
CA GLN A 492 -21.14 -10.98 -25.40
C GLN A 492 -19.98 -10.85 -24.41
N ASP A 493 -18.97 -10.06 -24.77
CA ASP A 493 -17.85 -9.63 -23.93
C ASP A 493 -18.33 -8.73 -22.78
N THR A 494 -18.91 -9.35 -21.75
CA THR A 494 -19.42 -8.67 -20.56
C THR A 494 -18.31 -8.45 -19.53
N LEU A 495 -18.44 -7.40 -18.70
CA LEU A 495 -17.51 -7.18 -17.59
C LEU A 495 -17.49 -8.35 -16.60
N LEU A 496 -18.64 -9.00 -16.42
CA LEU A 496 -18.76 -10.17 -15.55
C LEU A 496 -18.00 -11.38 -16.10
N SER A 497 -18.04 -11.62 -17.43
CA SER A 497 -17.25 -12.70 -18.04
C SER A 497 -15.75 -12.41 -17.94
N ARG A 498 -15.32 -11.17 -18.22
CA ARG A 498 -13.91 -10.76 -18.02
C ARG A 498 -13.45 -10.96 -16.58
N PHE A 499 -14.26 -10.55 -15.60
CA PHE A 499 -13.96 -10.72 -14.17
C PHE A 499 -13.86 -12.20 -13.76
N ASN A 500 -14.83 -13.02 -14.17
CA ASN A 500 -14.84 -14.44 -13.83
C ASN A 500 -13.63 -15.17 -14.43
N THR A 501 -13.28 -14.86 -15.68
CA THR A 501 -12.10 -15.41 -16.33
C THR A 501 -10.83 -14.95 -15.65
N ALA A 502 -10.68 -13.64 -15.39
CA ALA A 502 -9.53 -13.13 -14.66
C ALA A 502 -9.36 -13.82 -13.29
N SER A 503 -10.46 -14.03 -12.56
CA SER A 503 -10.48 -14.73 -11.28
C SER A 503 -10.04 -16.20 -11.41
N TRP A 504 -10.48 -16.90 -12.46
CA TRP A 504 -10.05 -18.28 -12.73
C TRP A 504 -8.57 -18.36 -13.13
N LEU A 505 -8.09 -17.36 -13.88
CA LEU A 505 -6.72 -17.29 -14.37
C LEU A 505 -5.70 -16.90 -13.29
N VAL A 506 -6.10 -16.49 -12.09
CA VAL A 506 -5.17 -16.17 -10.98
C VAL A 506 -4.22 -17.33 -10.70
N LYS A 507 -4.67 -18.58 -10.83
CA LYS A 507 -3.80 -19.76 -10.68
C LYS A 507 -2.70 -19.82 -11.74
N MET A 508 -3.00 -19.40 -12.98
CA MET A 508 -2.01 -19.32 -14.06
C MET A 508 -1.06 -18.14 -13.84
N VAL A 509 -1.58 -17.01 -13.34
CA VAL A 509 -0.76 -15.85 -12.94
C VAL A 509 0.23 -16.23 -11.85
N TYR A 510 -0.18 -17.03 -10.87
CA TYR A 510 0.71 -17.56 -9.83
C TYR A 510 1.88 -18.36 -10.41
N MET A 511 1.59 -19.24 -11.37
CA MET A 511 2.62 -20.06 -12.02
C MET A 511 3.54 -19.23 -12.92
N GLU A 512 2.99 -18.23 -13.61
CA GLU A 512 3.71 -17.41 -14.57
C GLU A 512 4.54 -16.31 -13.89
N SER A 513 3.99 -15.61 -12.90
CA SER A 513 4.58 -14.38 -12.32
C SER A 513 4.93 -14.49 -10.83
N GLY A 514 4.55 -15.57 -10.15
CA GLY A 514 4.89 -15.82 -8.74
C GLY A 514 3.80 -15.40 -7.75
N THR A 515 4.07 -15.65 -6.46
CA THR A 515 3.12 -15.49 -5.35
C THR A 515 2.69 -14.04 -5.17
N ASN A 516 3.66 -13.13 -5.04
CA ASN A 516 3.41 -11.72 -4.77
C ASN A 516 2.54 -11.07 -5.86
N TYR A 517 2.90 -11.28 -7.14
CA TYR A 517 2.11 -10.78 -8.27
C TYR A 517 0.68 -11.35 -8.29
N ALA A 518 0.50 -12.64 -8.03
CA ALA A 518 -0.83 -13.25 -8.00
C ALA A 518 -1.69 -12.75 -6.84
N ASP A 519 -1.10 -12.54 -5.67
CA ASP A 519 -1.78 -11.97 -4.50
C ASP A 519 -2.23 -10.52 -4.78
N VAL A 520 -1.41 -9.75 -5.48
CA VAL A 520 -1.74 -8.39 -5.96
C VAL A 520 -2.94 -8.43 -6.90
N VAL A 521 -2.92 -9.33 -7.89
CA VAL A 521 -4.05 -9.50 -8.83
C VAL A 521 -5.32 -9.85 -8.07
N ASN A 522 -5.27 -10.85 -7.19
CA ASN A 522 -6.42 -11.27 -6.41
C ASN A 522 -6.97 -10.14 -5.54
N SER A 523 -6.08 -9.34 -4.94
CA SER A 523 -6.44 -8.17 -4.14
C SER A 523 -7.14 -7.09 -4.97
N CYS A 524 -6.67 -6.82 -6.20
CA CYS A 524 -7.33 -5.91 -7.13
C CYS A 524 -8.74 -6.40 -7.51
N LEU A 525 -8.89 -7.70 -7.80
CA LEU A 525 -10.18 -8.28 -8.22
C LEU A 525 -11.21 -8.31 -7.09
N THR A 526 -10.78 -8.63 -5.87
CA THR A 526 -11.65 -8.78 -4.69
C THR A 526 -11.81 -7.51 -3.85
N TRP A 527 -11.29 -6.38 -4.33
CA TRP A 527 -11.29 -5.14 -3.57
C TRP A 527 -12.71 -4.67 -3.24
N SER A 528 -13.00 -4.49 -1.94
CA SER A 528 -14.30 -4.03 -1.46
C SER A 528 -14.35 -2.50 -1.37
N GLY A 529 -15.35 -1.89 -2.01
CA GLY A 529 -15.53 -0.42 -2.05
C GLY A 529 -16.21 0.18 -0.82
N LEU A 530 -16.62 -0.66 0.14
CA LEU A 530 -17.21 -0.25 1.44
C LEU A 530 -16.27 0.64 2.29
N CYS A 531 -15.01 0.74 1.89
CA CYS A 531 -14.01 1.63 2.46
C CYS A 531 -13.93 2.94 1.66
N ARG A 532 -14.85 3.89 1.90
CA ARG A 532 -14.67 5.33 1.59
C ARG A 532 -13.57 5.91 2.46
N GLU A 533 -12.33 5.48 2.23
CA GLU A 533 -11.29 5.65 3.23
C GLU A 533 -10.37 6.82 2.99
N LYS A 534 -10.12 7.55 4.07
CA LYS A 534 -9.04 8.54 4.22
C LYS A 534 -7.63 8.00 3.92
N ARG A 535 -7.49 6.71 3.57
CA ARG A 535 -6.23 5.97 3.38
C ARG A 535 -6.22 5.05 2.15
N PHE A 536 -7.05 5.34 1.14
CA PHE A 536 -7.09 4.54 -0.10
C PHE A 536 -5.69 4.39 -0.73
N GLU A 537 -4.97 5.50 -0.89
CA GLU A 537 -3.64 5.51 -1.50
C GLU A 537 -2.61 4.71 -0.70
N GLU A 538 -2.63 4.82 0.63
CA GLU A 538 -1.78 4.04 1.54
C GLU A 538 -2.03 2.55 1.35
N ARG A 539 -3.29 2.10 1.38
CA ARG A 539 -3.60 0.68 1.19
C ARG A 539 -3.25 0.17 -0.20
N VAL A 540 -3.55 0.94 -1.25
CA VAL A 540 -3.16 0.55 -2.61
C VAL A 540 -1.65 0.44 -2.70
N PHE A 541 -0.91 1.37 -2.09
CA PHE A 541 0.54 1.31 -2.06
C PHE A 541 1.04 0.04 -1.37
N ASP A 542 0.47 -0.29 -0.20
CA ASP A 542 0.91 -1.43 0.59
C ASP A 542 0.55 -2.78 -0.01
N THR A 543 -0.67 -2.91 -0.50
CA THR A 543 -1.23 -4.19 -0.96
C THR A 543 -0.88 -4.46 -2.42
N ILE A 544 -0.71 -3.42 -3.23
CA ILE A 544 -0.54 -3.54 -4.68
C ILE A 544 0.85 -3.09 -5.13
N VAL A 545 1.24 -1.85 -4.81
CA VAL A 545 2.46 -1.25 -5.39
C VAL A 545 3.74 -1.83 -4.77
N SER A 546 3.81 -1.95 -3.44
CA SER A 546 4.99 -2.44 -2.74
C SER A 546 5.33 -3.88 -3.13
N PRO A 547 4.41 -4.86 -3.17
CA PRO A 547 4.77 -6.20 -3.62
C PRO A 547 5.32 -6.23 -5.06
N LEU A 548 4.75 -5.45 -5.98
CA LEU A 548 5.23 -5.35 -7.37
C LEU A 548 6.62 -4.70 -7.47
N LEU A 549 6.85 -3.62 -6.72
CA LEU A 549 8.18 -3.00 -6.63
C LEU A 549 9.21 -3.96 -6.04
N LYS A 550 8.81 -4.87 -5.13
CA LYS A 550 9.69 -5.88 -4.54
C LYS A 550 10.06 -6.95 -5.56
N ASP A 551 9.08 -7.43 -6.31
CA ASP A 551 9.34 -8.36 -7.41
C ASP A 551 10.25 -7.71 -8.46
N LEU A 552 10.04 -6.43 -8.78
CA LEU A 552 10.88 -5.67 -9.70
C LEU A 552 12.32 -5.53 -9.19
N SER A 553 12.51 -5.09 -7.94
CA SER A 553 13.82 -4.94 -7.29
C SER A 553 14.59 -6.27 -7.23
N ASN A 554 13.89 -7.36 -6.90
CA ASN A 554 14.48 -8.71 -6.92
C ASN A 554 14.92 -9.11 -8.33
N PHE A 555 14.12 -8.77 -9.35
CA PHE A 555 14.43 -9.06 -10.75
C PHE A 555 15.61 -8.25 -11.28
N GLU A 556 15.79 -7.01 -10.79
CA GLU A 556 16.91 -6.13 -11.13
C GLU A 556 18.19 -6.43 -10.33
N GLY A 557 18.13 -7.33 -9.34
CA GLY A 557 19.28 -7.69 -8.50
C GLY A 557 19.66 -6.62 -7.46
N GLN A 558 18.71 -5.77 -7.07
CA GLN A 558 18.89 -4.65 -6.14
C GLN A 558 18.43 -4.97 -4.70
N ALA A 559 18.13 -6.24 -4.40
CA ALA A 559 17.49 -6.70 -3.17
C ALA A 559 18.44 -6.92 -1.98
#